data_AF-A0AAQ4FHX2-F1
#
_entry.id   AF-A0AAQ4FHX2-F1
#
_cell.length_a   1.000
_cell.length_b   1.000
_cell.length_c   1.000
_cell.angle_alpha   90.00
_cell.angle_beta   90.00
_cell.angle_gamma   90.00
#
_symmetry.space_group_name_H-M   'P 1'
#
loop_
_entity.id
_entity.type
_entity.pdbx_description
1 polymer ?
#
loop_
_entity_poly.entity_id
_entity_poly.type
_entity_poly.pdbx_seq_one_letter_code
_entity_poly.pdbx_strand_id
1 'polypeptide(L)'
;MRRSLGVVPHLKASTKGESLQCPPSAASVVYDVLAVHNPMLVCRSGRLRRFISVEMEGFVNRYFRCPVWCTGVNLPRLVAGLYHRRLPCVNYRRELLVLSDRGLVALDWLNEDRPGSQRRPWRSLLPALAAVGFPGLVVNRRGCGAMTLTAHRITYAARVTDFAEGVSKARKPFPCECLPAAGVSLGGLLLSLHLCQRGPHAALAVSPPFEPAVAAHPLPIP
;
A
#
# COMPACT_ATOMS: atom_id res chain seq x y z
N MET A 1 35.81 -7.11 -83.05
CA MET A 1 35.01 -8.36 -83.05
C MET A 1 34.52 -8.63 -81.62
N ARG A 2 33.18 -8.64 -81.42
CA ARG A 2 32.34 -9.45 -80.49
C ARG A 2 33.03 -10.07 -79.24
N ARG A 3 32.51 -10.00 -78.00
CA ARG A 3 31.12 -9.95 -77.49
C ARG A 3 31.11 -9.56 -76.00
N SER A 4 29.99 -8.99 -75.56
CA SER A 4 29.56 -8.68 -74.19
C SER A 4 29.32 -9.91 -73.30
N LEU A 5 29.39 -9.73 -71.98
CA LEU A 5 28.60 -10.33 -70.88
C LEU A 5 29.07 -9.60 -69.60
N GLY A 6 28.33 -8.68 -68.97
CA GLY A 6 27.05 -8.86 -68.30
C GLY A 6 27.24 -8.44 -66.83
N VAL A 7 26.92 -7.19 -66.51
CA VAL A 7 27.04 -6.57 -65.17
C VAL A 7 26.04 -7.20 -64.22
N VAL A 8 26.51 -7.75 -63.08
CA VAL A 8 25.67 -8.26 -62.00
C VAL A 8 25.45 -7.14 -60.97
N PRO A 9 24.21 -6.74 -60.67
CA PRO A 9 23.94 -5.71 -59.66
C PRO A 9 24.04 -6.31 -58.24
N HIS A 10 24.84 -5.68 -57.38
CA HIS A 10 24.88 -5.94 -55.95
C HIS A 10 23.50 -5.64 -55.32
N LEU A 11 22.81 -6.69 -54.89
CA LEU A 11 21.58 -6.61 -54.11
C LEU A 11 21.85 -5.94 -52.76
N LYS A 12 21.07 -4.89 -52.47
CA LYS A 12 20.93 -4.26 -51.16
C LYS A 12 20.44 -5.29 -50.14
N ALA A 13 21.26 -5.57 -49.11
CA ALA A 13 20.83 -6.29 -47.93
C ALA A 13 19.89 -5.40 -47.11
N SER A 14 18.58 -5.66 -47.21
CA SER A 14 17.56 -5.10 -46.33
C SER A 14 17.50 -5.94 -45.05
N THR A 15 18.20 -5.50 -44.00
CA THR A 15 18.04 -6.06 -42.64
C THR A 15 16.73 -5.56 -42.04
N LYS A 16 15.62 -6.23 -42.36
CA LYS A 16 14.45 -6.24 -41.46
C LYS A 16 14.71 -7.31 -40.41
N GLY A 17 15.11 -6.89 -39.21
CA GLY A 17 15.05 -7.73 -38.03
C GLY A 17 13.59 -7.99 -37.69
N GLU A 18 13.02 -9.03 -38.29
CA GLU A 18 11.74 -9.58 -37.84
C GLU A 18 12.00 -10.27 -36.50
N SER A 19 11.69 -9.57 -35.40
CA SER A 19 11.56 -10.20 -34.10
C SER A 19 10.46 -11.24 -34.19
N LEU A 20 10.82 -12.53 -34.18
CA LEU A 20 9.86 -13.62 -33.99
C LEU A 20 9.12 -13.39 -32.67
N GLN A 21 7.91 -12.84 -32.75
CA GLN A 21 6.98 -12.82 -31.63
C GLN A 21 6.33 -14.20 -31.59
N CYS A 22 6.80 -15.06 -30.67
CA CYS A 22 6.05 -16.26 -30.32
C CYS A 22 4.64 -15.85 -29.88
N PRO A 23 3.57 -16.57 -30.30
CA PRO A 23 2.23 -16.25 -29.86
C PRO A 23 2.18 -16.34 -28.33
N PRO A 24 1.53 -15.37 -27.66
CA PRO A 24 1.39 -15.39 -26.21
C PRO A 24 0.72 -16.70 -25.78
N SER A 25 1.31 -17.41 -24.82
CA SER A 25 0.71 -18.61 -24.24
C SER A 25 -0.69 -18.29 -23.70
N ALA A 26 -1.60 -19.27 -23.66
CA ALA A 26 -2.94 -19.07 -23.08
C ALA A 26 -2.88 -18.46 -21.67
N ALA A 27 -1.87 -18.81 -20.88
CA ALA A 27 -1.61 -18.22 -19.56
C ALA A 27 -1.27 -16.72 -19.63
N SER A 28 -0.45 -16.29 -20.59
CA SER A 28 -0.15 -14.86 -20.78
C SER A 28 -1.35 -14.06 -21.27
N VAL A 29 -2.18 -14.63 -22.14
CA VAL A 29 -3.43 -13.99 -22.60
C VAL A 29 -4.41 -13.85 -21.43
N VAL A 30 -4.59 -14.89 -20.61
CA VAL A 30 -5.44 -14.84 -19.41
C VAL A 30 -4.92 -13.80 -18.40
N TYR A 31 -3.61 -13.73 -18.20
CA TYR A 31 -3.00 -12.72 -17.34
C TYR A 31 -3.22 -11.30 -17.87
N ASP A 32 -2.98 -11.07 -19.16
CA ASP A 32 -3.16 -9.75 -19.77
C ASP A 32 -4.62 -9.28 -19.72
N VAL A 33 -5.58 -10.20 -19.82
CA VAL A 33 -7.02 -9.89 -19.71
C VAL A 33 -7.46 -9.65 -18.26
N LEU A 34 -6.96 -10.42 -17.29
CA LEU A 34 -7.46 -10.39 -15.91
C LEU A 34 -6.65 -9.48 -14.97
N ALA A 35 -5.39 -9.18 -15.28
CA ALA A 35 -4.47 -8.49 -14.37
C ALA A 35 -4.06 -7.09 -14.83
N VAL A 36 -4.48 -6.68 -16.04
CA VAL A 36 -4.12 -5.40 -16.65
C VAL A 36 -5.32 -4.47 -16.62
N HIS A 37 -5.23 -3.44 -15.78
CA HIS A 37 -6.28 -2.45 -15.65
C HIS A 37 -5.70 -1.03 -15.72
N ASN A 38 -6.52 -0.09 -16.20
CA ASN A 38 -6.16 1.32 -16.11
C ASN A 38 -6.40 1.80 -14.67
N PRO A 39 -5.42 2.45 -14.03
CA PRO A 39 -5.64 3.04 -12.72
C PRO A 39 -6.69 4.15 -12.83
N MET A 40 -7.74 4.06 -12.00
CA MET A 40 -8.81 5.05 -11.98
C MET A 40 -8.52 6.13 -10.94
N LEU A 41 -8.36 7.37 -11.38
CA LEU A 41 -8.18 8.51 -10.48
C LEU A 41 -9.54 9.10 -10.07
N VAL A 42 -10.07 8.64 -8.93
CA VAL A 42 -11.29 9.20 -8.33
C VAL A 42 -10.90 10.24 -7.27
N CYS A 43 -10.97 11.52 -7.62
CA CYS A 43 -10.76 12.61 -6.68
C CYS A 43 -11.53 13.87 -7.10
N ARG A 44 -11.85 14.73 -6.11
CA ARG A 44 -12.42 16.07 -6.38
C ARG A 44 -11.45 16.89 -7.23
N SER A 45 -12.00 17.79 -8.05
CA SER A 45 -11.20 18.78 -8.77
C SER A 45 -10.47 19.69 -7.75
N GLY A 46 -9.14 19.79 -7.86
CA GLY A 46 -8.34 20.53 -6.89
C GLY A 46 -6.83 20.42 -7.12
N ARG A 47 -6.04 20.96 -6.18
CA ARG A 47 -4.57 20.98 -6.25
C ARG A 47 -3.97 19.57 -6.31
N LEU A 48 -4.50 18.65 -5.49
CA LEU A 48 -4.04 17.26 -5.46
C LEU A 48 -4.28 16.53 -6.79
N ARG A 49 -5.46 16.71 -7.40
CA ARG A 49 -5.76 16.11 -8.71
C ARG A 49 -4.77 16.60 -9.76
N ARG A 50 -4.50 17.91 -9.82
CA ARG A 50 -3.52 18.48 -10.76
C ARG A 50 -2.12 17.94 -10.52
N PHE A 51 -1.70 17.88 -9.26
CA PHE A 51 -0.40 17.32 -8.88
C PHE A 51 -0.26 15.88 -9.36
N ILE A 52 -1.24 15.01 -9.09
CA ILE A 52 -1.20 13.60 -9.53
C ILE A 52 -1.24 13.52 -11.07
N SER A 53 -2.08 14.32 -11.72
CA SER A 53 -2.18 14.29 -13.19
C SER A 53 -0.91 14.77 -13.89
N VAL A 54 -0.17 15.73 -13.32
CA VAL A 54 1.06 16.28 -13.93
C VAL A 54 2.28 15.47 -13.52
N GLU A 55 2.53 15.33 -12.22
CA GLU A 55 3.76 14.69 -11.72
C GLU A 55 3.73 13.16 -11.86
N MET A 56 2.54 12.56 -11.90
CA MET A 56 2.36 11.12 -12.01
C MET A 56 1.65 10.73 -13.31
N GLU A 57 1.73 11.57 -14.35
CA GLU A 57 1.10 11.32 -15.65
C GLU A 57 1.48 9.95 -16.22
N GLY A 58 2.78 9.63 -16.16
CA GLY A 58 3.30 8.35 -16.62
C GLY A 58 2.80 7.13 -15.84
N PHE A 59 2.31 7.31 -14.60
CA PHE A 59 1.68 6.25 -13.81
C PHE A 59 0.18 6.15 -14.10
N VAL A 60 -0.52 7.29 -14.14
CA VAL A 60 -1.97 7.34 -14.33
C VAL A 60 -2.38 6.93 -15.75
N ASN A 61 -1.57 7.26 -16.76
CA ASN A 61 -1.87 6.96 -18.16
C ASN A 61 -1.29 5.63 -18.65
N ARG A 62 -0.65 4.83 -17.78
CA ARG A 62 -0.14 3.51 -18.13
C ARG A 62 -1.01 2.40 -17.57
N TYR A 63 -1.06 1.30 -18.31
CA TYR A 63 -1.64 0.05 -17.85
C TYR A 63 -0.94 -0.42 -16.57
N PHE A 64 -1.71 -0.53 -15.48
CA PHE A 64 -1.22 -1.18 -14.28
C PHE A 64 -1.25 -2.69 -14.51
N ARG A 65 -0.07 -3.30 -14.58
CA ARG A 65 0.08 -4.75 -14.61
C ARG A 65 0.29 -5.23 -13.19
N CYS A 66 -0.73 -5.84 -12.61
CA CYS A 66 -0.61 -6.46 -11.30
C CYS A 66 0.47 -7.56 -11.38
N PRO A 67 1.55 -7.52 -10.58
CA PRO A 67 2.62 -8.51 -10.68
C PRO A 67 2.08 -9.95 -10.65
N VAL A 68 2.73 -10.88 -11.35
CA VAL A 68 2.25 -12.27 -11.47
C VAL A 68 2.01 -12.92 -10.09
N TRP A 69 2.84 -12.60 -9.09
CA TRP A 69 2.65 -13.10 -7.73
C TRP A 69 1.48 -12.47 -6.96
N CYS A 70 0.86 -11.42 -7.49
CA CYS A 70 -0.36 -10.81 -6.97
C CYS A 70 -1.63 -11.39 -7.62
N THR A 71 -1.50 -12.37 -8.51
CA THR A 71 -2.65 -13.08 -9.10
C THR A 71 -3.11 -14.21 -8.18
N GLY A 72 -4.41 -14.24 -7.86
CA GLY A 72 -5.01 -15.23 -6.96
C GLY A 72 -4.72 -15.02 -5.47
N VAL A 73 -5.28 -15.89 -4.62
CA VAL A 73 -5.30 -15.72 -3.14
C VAL A 73 -4.07 -16.27 -2.42
N ASN A 74 -3.28 -17.14 -3.05
CA ASN A 74 -2.21 -17.91 -2.38
C ASN A 74 -0.80 -17.39 -2.68
N LEU A 75 -0.55 -16.98 -3.93
CA LEU A 75 0.75 -16.48 -4.38
C LEU A 75 1.25 -15.25 -3.59
N PRO A 76 0.41 -14.24 -3.27
CA PRO A 76 0.86 -13.10 -2.47
C PRO A 76 1.37 -13.53 -1.10
N ARG A 77 0.72 -14.53 -0.48
CA ARG A 77 1.08 -15.04 0.85
C ARG A 77 2.42 -15.76 0.83
N LEU A 78 2.68 -16.56 -0.21
CA LEU A 78 3.93 -17.28 -0.37
C LEU A 78 5.09 -16.31 -0.61
N VAL A 79 4.92 -15.34 -1.52
CA VAL A 79 5.94 -14.32 -1.80
C VAL A 79 6.18 -13.44 -0.58
N ALA A 80 5.12 -13.01 0.12
CA ALA A 80 5.27 -12.29 1.38
C ALA A 80 6.08 -13.11 2.40
N GLY A 81 5.79 -14.40 2.57
CA GLY A 81 6.54 -15.27 3.48
C GLY A 81 8.03 -15.37 3.16
N LEU A 82 8.39 -15.47 1.87
CA LEU A 82 9.78 -15.50 1.41
C LEU A 82 10.46 -14.13 1.58
N TYR A 83 9.77 -13.05 1.23
CA TYR A 83 10.29 -11.69 1.30
C TYR A 83 10.47 -11.22 2.76
N HIS A 84 9.49 -11.48 3.63
CA HIS A 84 9.56 -11.10 5.05
C HIS A 84 10.73 -11.75 5.80
N ARG A 85 11.22 -12.92 5.36
CA ARG A 85 12.42 -13.55 5.92
C ARG A 85 13.71 -12.78 5.61
N ARG A 86 13.75 -12.07 4.47
CA ARG A 86 14.92 -11.28 4.02
C ARG A 86 14.92 -9.85 4.56
N LEU A 87 13.79 -9.38 5.09
CA LEU A 87 13.69 -8.03 5.64
C LEU A 87 14.46 -7.90 6.96
N PRO A 88 15.21 -6.81 7.15
CA PRO A 88 15.97 -6.58 8.37
C PRO A 88 15.04 -6.53 9.58
N CYS A 89 15.56 -6.92 10.74
CA CYS A 89 14.85 -6.68 11.99
C CYS A 89 14.88 -5.18 12.26
N VAL A 90 13.69 -4.60 12.45
CA VAL A 90 13.53 -3.19 12.76
C VAL A 90 13.21 -3.08 14.24
N ASN A 91 13.95 -2.24 14.95
CA ASN A 91 13.72 -1.97 16.36
C ASN A 91 12.53 -1.03 16.52
N TYR A 92 11.64 -1.38 17.44
CA TYR A 92 10.49 -0.56 17.78
C TYR A 92 10.46 -0.33 19.28
N ARG A 93 10.28 0.92 19.69
CA ARG A 93 9.94 1.26 21.07
C ARG A 93 8.43 1.15 21.24
N ARG A 94 8.00 0.17 22.04
CA ARG A 94 6.59 0.00 22.37
C ARG A 94 6.19 0.86 23.56
N GLU A 95 5.07 1.53 23.43
CA GLU A 95 4.36 2.23 24.50
C GLU A 95 2.94 1.66 24.59
N LEU A 96 2.52 1.31 25.81
CA LEU A 96 1.18 0.79 26.05
C LEU A 96 0.27 1.93 26.48
N LEU A 97 -0.77 2.17 25.70
CA LEU A 97 -1.81 3.11 26.02
C LEU A 97 -3.00 2.40 26.68
N VAL A 98 -3.29 2.81 27.90
CA VAL A 98 -4.54 2.45 28.59
C VAL A 98 -5.65 3.33 28.02
N LEU A 99 -6.68 2.71 27.45
CA LEU A 99 -7.89 3.36 26.97
C LEU A 99 -8.86 3.69 28.11
N SER A 100 -9.84 4.55 27.82
CA SER A 100 -10.90 4.95 28.76
C SER A 100 -11.62 3.78 29.46
N ASP A 101 -11.76 2.64 28.79
CA ASP A 101 -12.39 1.43 29.33
C ASP A 101 -11.39 0.40 29.91
N ARG A 102 -10.17 0.85 30.25
CA ARG A 102 -9.05 0.02 30.72
C ARG A 102 -8.54 -1.01 29.72
N GLY A 103 -8.99 -0.95 28.46
CA GLY A 103 -8.37 -1.70 27.37
C GLY A 103 -6.95 -1.21 27.08
N LEU A 104 -6.14 -2.07 26.46
CA LEU A 104 -4.79 -1.72 26.02
C LEU A 104 -4.70 -1.63 24.50
N VAL A 105 -4.04 -0.57 24.03
CA VAL A 105 -3.56 -0.36 22.65
C VAL A 105 -2.05 -0.15 22.71
N ALA A 106 -1.28 -0.67 21.75
CA ALA A 106 0.17 -0.44 21.72
C ALA A 106 0.54 0.51 20.59
N LEU A 107 1.32 1.53 20.94
CA LEU A 107 2.03 2.37 20.00
C LEU A 107 3.43 1.81 19.83
N ASP A 108 3.82 1.49 18.60
CA ASP A 108 5.17 1.10 18.27
C ASP A 108 5.84 2.25 17.51
N TRP A 109 6.74 2.94 18.19
CA TRP A 109 7.56 4.02 17.64
C TRP A 109 8.79 3.45 16.95
N LEU A 110 9.05 3.90 15.72
CA LEU A 110 10.27 3.60 15.00
C LEU A 110 11.39 4.51 15.53
N ASN A 111 12.21 4.01 16.46
CA ASN A 111 13.37 4.72 17.01
C ASN A 111 14.65 3.90 16.84
N GLU A 112 15.72 4.58 16.43
CA GLU A 112 17.04 4.01 16.11
C GLU A 112 17.90 3.73 17.35
N ASP A 113 17.58 4.32 18.52
CA ASP A 113 18.53 4.41 19.64
C ASP A 113 18.41 3.33 20.72
N ARG A 114 17.40 2.45 20.68
CA ARG A 114 17.23 1.40 21.71
C ARG A 114 16.83 0.05 21.10
N PRO A 115 17.55 -1.04 21.40
CA PRO A 115 17.22 -2.35 20.87
C PRO A 115 15.86 -2.80 21.40
N GLY A 116 14.91 -3.00 20.48
CA GLY A 116 13.59 -3.56 20.76
C GLY A 116 13.50 -4.94 20.11
N SER A 117 13.37 -6.00 20.90
CA SER A 117 13.50 -7.40 20.44
C SER A 117 12.34 -7.96 19.60
N GLN A 118 11.44 -7.12 19.07
CA GLN A 118 10.18 -7.60 18.50
C GLN A 118 10.15 -7.58 16.97
N ARG A 119 9.94 -8.78 16.42
CA ARG A 119 9.70 -9.07 15.01
C ARG A 119 8.29 -8.59 14.60
N ARG A 120 8.18 -7.39 14.04
CA ARG A 120 6.89 -6.78 13.65
C ARG A 120 6.63 -6.83 12.14
N PRO A 121 5.37 -6.67 11.67
CA PRO A 121 5.00 -6.81 10.25
C PRO A 121 5.37 -5.61 9.36
N TRP A 122 5.83 -4.48 9.91
CA TRP A 122 6.06 -3.23 9.17
C TRP A 122 7.51 -3.00 8.71
N ARG A 123 8.27 -4.08 8.49
CA ARG A 123 9.74 -4.03 8.28
C ARG A 123 10.21 -3.39 6.98
N SER A 124 9.33 -3.21 6.01
CA SER A 124 9.66 -2.57 4.73
C SER A 124 9.15 -1.13 4.67
N LEU A 125 7.90 -0.91 5.06
CA LEU A 125 7.24 0.39 4.89
C LEU A 125 7.79 1.45 5.84
N LEU A 126 7.94 1.13 7.13
CA LEU A 126 8.34 2.14 8.12
C LEU A 126 9.78 2.61 7.97
N PRO A 127 10.79 1.73 7.74
CA PRO A 127 12.14 2.19 7.45
C PRO A 127 12.24 3.02 6.17
N ALA A 128 11.47 2.67 5.14
CA ALA A 128 11.43 3.44 3.90
C ALA A 128 10.86 4.85 4.12
N LEU A 129 9.83 5.00 4.95
CA LEU A 129 9.28 6.31 5.32
C LEU A 129 10.26 7.12 6.17
N ALA A 130 10.95 6.48 7.11
CA ALA A 130 11.97 7.13 7.93
C ALA A 130 13.17 7.61 7.11
N ALA A 131 13.62 6.83 6.13
CA ALA A 131 14.68 7.23 5.21
C ALA A 131 14.32 8.48 4.37
N VAL A 132 13.02 8.78 4.23
CA VAL A 132 12.49 9.98 3.54
C VAL A 132 12.18 11.10 4.54
N GLY A 133 12.56 10.95 5.81
CA GLY A 133 12.43 11.97 6.86
C GLY A 133 11.10 11.96 7.62
N PHE A 134 10.30 10.89 7.51
CA PHE A 134 9.05 10.74 8.27
C PHE A 134 9.22 9.75 9.42
N PRO A 135 9.36 10.21 10.67
CA PRO A 135 9.41 9.31 11.83
C PRO A 135 8.09 8.53 11.91
N GLY A 136 8.21 7.19 11.92
CA GLY A 136 7.07 6.29 11.79
C GLY A 136 6.47 5.89 13.14
N LEU A 137 5.15 5.88 13.23
CA LEU A 137 4.39 5.32 14.35
C LEU A 137 3.39 4.28 13.85
N VAL A 138 3.32 3.13 14.52
CA VAL A 138 2.28 2.12 14.29
C VAL A 138 1.36 2.02 15.49
N VAL A 139 0.06 2.10 15.23
CA VAL A 139 -0.99 1.84 16.23
C VAL A 139 -1.45 0.38 16.10
N ASN A 140 -1.16 -0.44 17.12
CA ASN A 140 -1.67 -1.80 17.21
C ASN A 140 -2.95 -1.82 18.04
N ARG A 141 -4.00 -2.39 17.45
CA ARG A 141 -5.30 -2.56 18.10
C ARG A 141 -5.26 -3.62 19.21
N ARG A 142 -6.32 -3.67 20.02
CA ARG A 142 -6.47 -4.59 21.15
C ARG A 142 -6.20 -6.03 20.74
N GLY A 143 -5.35 -6.74 21.47
CA GLY A 143 -5.00 -8.14 21.18
C GLY A 143 -4.17 -8.36 19.91
N CYS A 144 -3.71 -7.29 19.23
CA CYS A 144 -2.81 -7.40 18.09
C CYS A 144 -1.35 -7.13 18.52
N GLY A 145 -0.39 -7.69 17.76
CA GLY A 145 1.03 -7.42 17.98
C GLY A 145 1.55 -7.94 19.32
N ALA A 146 1.22 -9.18 19.68
CA ALA A 146 1.65 -9.83 20.94
C ALA A 146 1.23 -9.07 22.22
N MET A 147 0.02 -8.50 22.21
CA MET A 147 -0.58 -7.86 23.38
C MET A 147 -1.59 -8.79 24.05
N THR A 148 -1.59 -8.82 25.38
CA THR A 148 -2.65 -9.46 26.18
C THR A 148 -3.93 -8.63 26.11
N LEU A 149 -5.07 -9.29 25.92
CA LEU A 149 -6.38 -8.66 26.04
C LEU A 149 -6.69 -8.47 27.53
N THR A 150 -6.71 -7.22 27.99
CA THR A 150 -6.99 -6.87 29.40
C THR A 150 -8.44 -6.51 29.68
N ALA A 151 -9.24 -6.33 28.63
CA ALA A 151 -10.65 -6.02 28.72
C ALA A 151 -11.47 -7.07 27.96
N HIS A 152 -12.73 -7.24 28.34
CA HIS A 152 -13.71 -8.14 27.69
C HIS A 152 -14.02 -7.75 26.23
N ARG A 153 -13.44 -6.67 25.72
CA ARG A 153 -13.68 -6.12 24.38
C ARG A 153 -12.54 -6.48 23.44
N ILE A 154 -12.91 -7.10 22.31
CA ILE A 154 -12.00 -7.47 21.23
C ILE A 154 -11.97 -6.42 20.12
N THR A 155 -10.94 -6.51 19.28
CA THR A 155 -10.81 -5.65 18.08
C THR A 155 -11.87 -6.00 17.04
N TYR A 156 -12.59 -4.98 16.54
CA TYR A 156 -13.52 -5.09 15.42
C TYR A 156 -13.25 -4.01 14.35
N ALA A 157 -13.59 -4.32 13.10
CA ALA A 157 -13.26 -3.52 11.91
C ALA A 157 -13.84 -2.08 11.94
N ALA A 158 -15.11 -1.93 12.31
CA ALA A 158 -15.78 -0.63 12.28
C ALA A 158 -15.59 0.20 13.56
N ARG A 159 -14.82 -0.28 14.54
CA ARG A 159 -14.63 0.44 15.80
C ARG A 159 -13.53 1.49 15.66
N VAL A 160 -13.96 2.69 15.31
CA VAL A 160 -13.08 3.86 15.14
C VAL A 160 -12.60 4.42 16.48
N THR A 161 -13.35 4.24 17.57
CA THR A 161 -13.10 4.90 18.86
C THR A 161 -11.74 4.60 19.48
N ASP A 162 -11.33 3.33 19.47
CA ASP A 162 -10.03 2.91 20.01
C ASP A 162 -8.86 3.53 19.23
N PHE A 163 -8.98 3.54 17.90
CA PHE A 163 -8.01 4.19 17.03
C PHE A 163 -8.00 5.71 17.25
N ALA A 164 -9.17 6.31 17.36
CA ALA A 164 -9.36 7.73 17.57
C ALA A 164 -8.79 8.21 18.92
N GLU A 165 -8.91 7.42 19.98
CA GLU A 165 -8.29 7.67 21.28
C GLU A 165 -6.77 7.47 21.22
N GLY A 166 -6.30 6.41 20.55
CA GLY A 166 -4.89 6.15 20.32
C GLY A 166 -4.18 7.28 19.56
N VAL A 167 -4.76 7.75 18.45
CA VAL A 167 -4.24 8.88 17.67
C VAL A 167 -4.25 10.17 18.49
N SER A 168 -5.31 10.43 19.25
CA SER A 168 -5.38 11.62 20.12
C SER A 168 -4.26 11.64 21.16
N LYS A 169 -3.99 10.49 21.80
CA LYS A 169 -2.89 10.34 22.75
C LYS A 169 -1.52 10.44 22.09
N ALA A 170 -1.35 9.79 20.93
CA ALA A 170 -0.11 9.84 20.16
C ALA A 170 0.24 11.25 19.64
N ARG A 171 -0.77 12.09 19.40
CA ARG A 171 -0.58 13.47 18.94
C ARG A 171 -0.21 14.44 20.05
N LYS A 172 -0.47 14.13 21.33
CA LYS A 172 -0.18 15.06 22.45
C LYS A 172 1.26 15.63 22.46
N PRO A 173 2.31 14.83 22.16
CA PRO A 173 3.68 15.36 22.06
C PRO A 173 3.95 16.19 20.81
N PHE A 174 3.08 16.13 19.79
CA PHE A 174 3.24 16.77 18.47
C PHE A 174 2.03 17.68 18.11
N PRO A 175 1.77 18.75 18.90
CA PRO A 175 0.56 19.55 18.74
C PRO A 175 0.50 20.37 17.43
N CYS A 176 1.65 20.74 16.86
CA CYS A 176 1.76 21.65 15.71
C CYS A 176 2.03 20.96 14.36
N GLU A 177 2.20 19.63 14.33
CA GLU A 177 2.54 18.92 13.11
C GLU A 177 1.29 18.33 12.42
N CYS A 178 1.28 18.38 11.10
CA CYS A 178 0.36 17.55 10.31
C CYS A 178 0.79 16.11 10.51
N LEU A 179 -0.12 15.26 11.02
CA LEU A 179 0.15 13.84 11.22
C LEU A 179 -0.46 13.05 10.05
N PRO A 180 0.29 12.85 8.94
CA PRO A 180 -0.21 12.03 7.85
C PRO A 180 -0.38 10.59 8.33
N ALA A 181 -1.49 9.97 7.96
CA ALA A 181 -1.79 8.60 8.33
C ALA A 181 -1.82 7.69 7.09
N ALA A 182 -1.24 6.51 7.18
CA ALA A 182 -1.36 5.48 6.15
C ALA A 182 -2.01 4.22 6.74
N GLY A 183 -2.98 3.67 6.02
CA GLY A 183 -3.69 2.44 6.40
C GLY A 183 -3.68 1.43 5.27
N VAL A 184 -3.16 0.22 5.52
CA VAL A 184 -3.15 -0.88 4.55
C VAL A 184 -4.25 -1.88 4.89
N SER A 185 -4.98 -2.35 3.89
CA SER A 185 -6.07 -3.33 4.04
C SER A 185 -7.10 -2.85 5.07
N LEU A 186 -7.35 -3.64 6.12
CA LEU A 186 -8.26 -3.27 7.21
C LEU A 186 -7.88 -1.95 7.89
N GLY A 187 -6.60 -1.59 7.93
CA GLY A 187 -6.15 -0.29 8.42
C GLY A 187 -6.63 0.87 7.54
N GLY A 188 -6.73 0.67 6.23
CA GLY A 188 -7.25 1.67 5.29
C GLY A 188 -8.75 1.92 5.47
N LEU A 189 -9.52 0.87 5.75
CA LEU A 189 -10.94 1.00 6.09
C LEU A 189 -11.12 1.77 7.41
N LEU A 190 -10.39 1.36 8.45
CA LEU A 190 -10.45 2.02 9.76
C LEU A 190 -10.09 3.51 9.68
N LEU A 191 -9.04 3.83 8.92
CA LEU A 191 -8.62 5.20 8.67
C LEU A 191 -9.69 5.99 7.92
N SER A 192 -10.33 5.39 6.91
CA SER A 192 -11.41 6.05 6.17
C SER A 192 -12.60 6.36 7.08
N LEU A 193 -13.06 5.39 7.88
CA LEU A 193 -14.14 5.59 8.85
C LEU A 193 -13.78 6.66 9.89
N HIS A 194 -12.50 6.73 10.28
CA HIS A 194 -12.00 7.79 11.17
C HIS A 194 -12.14 9.18 10.57
N LEU A 195 -11.75 9.35 9.31
CA LEU A 195 -11.86 10.62 8.59
C LEU A 195 -13.32 11.04 8.39
N CYS A 196 -14.22 10.09 8.13
CA CYS A 196 -15.65 10.38 8.04
C CYS A 196 -16.20 10.98 9.34
N GLN A 197 -15.70 10.55 10.51
CA GLN A 197 -16.16 11.06 11.81
C GLN A 197 -15.45 12.35 12.26
N ARG A 198 -14.16 12.52 11.93
CA ARG A 198 -13.33 13.63 12.47
C ARG A 198 -12.98 14.72 11.47
N GLY A 199 -13.36 14.57 10.20
CA GLY A 199 -13.09 15.55 9.17
C GLY A 199 -11.70 15.43 8.53
N PRO A 200 -11.35 16.37 7.66
CA PRO A 200 -10.24 16.22 6.72
C PRO A 200 -8.88 16.19 7.42
N HIS A 201 -8.12 15.13 7.18
CA HIS A 201 -6.70 14.99 7.54
C HIS A 201 -5.94 14.42 6.33
N ALA A 202 -4.62 14.61 6.28
CA ALA A 202 -3.78 13.98 5.27
C ALA A 202 -3.73 12.46 5.52
N ALA A 203 -4.23 11.67 4.58
CA ALA A 203 -4.35 10.23 4.76
C ALA A 203 -4.21 9.45 3.45
N LEU A 204 -3.64 8.26 3.55
CA LEU A 204 -3.48 7.30 2.45
C LEU A 204 -4.09 5.95 2.86
N ALA A 205 -5.11 5.51 2.13
CA ALA A 205 -5.66 4.16 2.28
C ALA A 205 -5.20 3.28 1.10
N VAL A 206 -4.54 2.17 1.41
CA VAL A 206 -4.00 1.23 0.41
C VAL A 206 -4.76 -0.08 0.49
N SER A 207 -5.41 -0.45 -0.63
CA SER A 207 -6.18 -1.69 -0.79
C SER A 207 -7.20 -1.95 0.35
N PRO A 208 -8.04 -0.98 0.74
CA PRO A 208 -9.06 -1.22 1.76
C PRO A 208 -10.05 -2.29 1.26
N PRO A 209 -10.52 -3.19 2.15
CA PRO A 209 -11.42 -4.29 1.77
C PRO A 209 -12.82 -3.83 1.35
N PHE A 210 -13.20 -2.61 1.72
CA PHE A 210 -14.47 -2.00 1.34
C PHE A 210 -14.22 -0.60 0.83
N GLU A 211 -15.04 -0.20 -0.13
CA GLU A 211 -15.01 1.15 -0.66
C GLU A 211 -15.45 2.14 0.42
N PRO A 212 -14.64 3.14 0.75
CA PRO A 212 -14.94 4.06 1.84
C PRO A 212 -16.22 4.88 1.59
N ALA A 213 -16.57 5.11 0.31
CA ALA A 213 -17.83 5.76 -0.06
C ALA A 213 -19.06 4.93 0.34
N VAL A 214 -19.01 3.60 0.18
CA VAL A 214 -20.09 2.69 0.58
C VAL A 214 -20.14 2.53 2.10
N ALA A 215 -18.98 2.48 2.76
CA ALA A 215 -18.87 2.35 4.22
C ALA A 215 -19.29 3.61 5.00
N ALA A 216 -19.31 4.78 4.35
CA ALA A 216 -19.71 6.04 4.96
C ALA A 216 -21.24 6.25 5.00
N HIS A 217 -22.02 5.45 4.24
CA HIS A 217 -23.47 5.48 4.34
C HIS A 217 -23.91 4.64 5.55
N PRO A 218 -24.61 5.23 6.53
CA PRO A 218 -25.22 4.43 7.58
C PRO A 218 -26.22 3.47 6.91
N LEU A 219 -26.06 2.17 7.17
CA LEU A 219 -27.08 1.20 6.80
C LEU A 219 -28.41 1.66 7.41
N PRO A 220 -29.52 1.68 6.66
CA PRO A 220 -30.83 1.90 7.25
C PRO A 220 -31.02 0.82 8.30
N ILE A 221 -31.14 1.24 9.56
CA ILE A 221 -31.46 0.35 10.66
C ILE A 221 -32.89 -0.15 10.39
N PRO A 222 -33.14 -1.47 10.38
CA PRO A 222 -34.49 -2.00 10.25
C PRO A 222 -35.36 -1.62 11.44
#